data_AF-A0A950TSW3-F1
#
_entry.id   AF-A0A950TSW3-F1
#
_cell.length_a   1.000
_cell.length_b   1.000
_cell.length_c   1.000
_cell.angle_alpha   90.00
_cell.angle_beta   90.00
_cell.angle_gamma   90.00
#
_symmetry.space_group_name_H-M   'P 1'
#
loop_
_entity.id
_entity.type
_entity.pdbx_description
1 polymer ?
#
loop_
_entity_poly.entity_id
_entity_poly.type
_entity_poly.pdbx_seq_one_letter_code
_entity_poly.pdbx_strand_id
1 'polypeptide(L)'
;MFELKPLHKDAVPAALEKANRYRLLNEPGAAESIYLDILAIEPDNEDALEGIVLAMSDRFGKDYAIHDARIAEYLTRIRDDYARAYYTGITYERRAKAALAKGGVGAYELFRQAMDCFEKAEAQRPAGNDDAILRWNGCARVINQNRLEPREMGHDFLE
;
A
#
# COMPACT_ATOMS: atom_id res chain seq x y z
N MET A 1 5.58 18.01 -23.63
CA MET A 1 5.72 16.63 -23.12
C MET A 1 7.19 16.26 -23.26
N PHE A 2 7.81 15.70 -22.22
CA PHE A 2 9.22 15.28 -22.27
C PHE A 2 9.30 13.78 -22.50
N GLU A 3 10.27 13.35 -23.31
CA GLU A 3 10.59 11.93 -23.46
C GLU A 3 11.53 11.51 -22.32
N LEU A 4 11.19 10.43 -21.62
CA LEU A 4 12.00 9.89 -20.53
C LEU A 4 13.19 9.12 -21.11
N LYS A 5 14.35 9.25 -20.46
CA LYS A 5 15.55 8.50 -20.85
C LYS A 5 15.46 7.09 -20.26
N PRO A 6 15.60 6.02 -21.07
CA PRO A 6 15.45 4.67 -20.57
C PRO A 6 16.57 4.30 -19.59
N LEU A 7 16.21 3.55 -18.54
CA LEU A 7 17.16 2.96 -17.62
C LEU A 7 17.92 1.82 -18.32
N HIS A 8 19.23 1.68 -18.03
CA HIS A 8 19.99 0.52 -18.49
C HIS A 8 19.66 -0.70 -17.62
N LYS A 9 19.48 -1.89 -18.21
CA LYS A 9 19.11 -3.12 -17.47
C LYS A 9 20.08 -3.43 -16.33
N ASP A 10 21.38 -3.33 -16.57
CA ASP A 10 22.41 -3.57 -15.54
C ASP A 10 22.34 -2.60 -14.34
N ALA A 11 21.63 -1.48 -14.47
CA ALA A 11 21.44 -0.52 -13.39
C ALA A 11 20.25 -0.85 -12.47
N VAL A 12 19.41 -1.83 -12.83
CA VAL A 12 18.18 -2.19 -12.07
C VAL A 12 18.48 -2.51 -10.59
N PRO A 13 19.46 -3.36 -10.23
CA PRO A 13 19.73 -3.66 -8.82
C PRO A 13 20.08 -2.42 -8.00
N ALA A 14 20.92 -1.54 -8.55
CA ALA A 14 21.30 -0.28 -7.90
C ALA A 14 20.13 0.70 -7.81
N ALA A 15 19.23 0.71 -8.81
CA ALA A 15 18.03 1.53 -8.81
C ALA A 15 17.03 1.08 -7.75
N LEU A 16 16.79 -0.23 -7.60
CA LEU A 16 15.95 -0.81 -6.53
C LEU A 16 16.45 -0.41 -5.14
N GLU A 17 17.74 -0.58 -4.89
CA GLU A 17 18.34 -0.18 -3.61
C GLU A 17 18.16 1.31 -3.34
N LYS A 18 18.38 2.16 -4.35
CA LYS A 18 18.20 3.61 -4.24
C LYS A 18 16.75 4.00 -3.96
N ALA A 19 15.79 3.38 -4.64
CA ALA A 19 14.36 3.62 -4.42
C ALA A 19 13.95 3.24 -2.99
N ASN A 20 14.42 2.10 -2.48
CA ASN A 20 14.19 1.69 -1.10
C ASN A 20 14.76 2.68 -0.09
N ARG A 21 15.98 3.19 -0.32
CA ARG A 21 16.58 4.24 0.53
C ARG A 21 15.76 5.54 0.52
N TYR A 22 15.29 5.99 -0.64
CA TYR A 22 14.44 7.20 -0.72
C TYR A 22 13.12 7.05 0.04
N ARG A 23 12.52 5.86 0.05
CA ARG A 23 11.34 5.61 0.92
C ARG A 23 11.68 5.77 2.39
N LEU A 24 12.82 5.24 2.86
CA LEU A 24 13.27 5.37 4.24
C LEU A 24 13.61 6.83 4.63
N LEU A 25 14.02 7.66 3.66
CA LEU A 25 14.22 9.10 3.82
C LEU A 25 12.91 9.91 3.74
N ASN A 26 11.76 9.25 3.68
CA ASN A 26 10.44 9.88 3.51
C ASN A 26 10.32 10.71 2.22
N GLU A 27 10.98 10.27 1.15
CA GLU A 27 10.89 10.81 -0.21
C GLU A 27 10.13 9.86 -1.16
N PRO A 28 8.85 9.55 -0.90
CA PRO A 28 8.12 8.53 -1.65
C PRO A 28 7.87 8.91 -3.13
N GLY A 29 7.79 10.20 -3.47
CA GLY A 29 7.65 10.63 -4.86
C GLY A 29 8.90 10.36 -5.70
N ALA A 30 10.09 10.52 -5.10
CA ALA A 30 11.35 10.19 -5.75
C ALA A 30 11.49 8.66 -5.92
N ALA A 31 11.10 7.89 -4.90
CA ALA A 31 11.08 6.44 -4.98
C ALA A 31 10.11 5.93 -6.04
N GLU A 32 8.87 6.46 -6.09
CA GLU A 32 7.87 6.12 -7.12
C GLU A 32 8.42 6.36 -8.52
N SER A 33 9.09 7.49 -8.75
CA SER A 33 9.71 7.78 -10.05
C SER A 33 10.71 6.70 -10.46
N ILE A 34 11.58 6.25 -9.54
CA ILE A 34 12.58 5.22 -9.85
C ILE A 34 11.91 3.87 -10.11
N TYR A 35 10.89 3.49 -9.34
CA TYR A 35 10.17 2.24 -9.61
C TYR A 35 9.46 2.26 -10.96
N LEU A 36 8.93 3.41 -11.39
CA LEU A 36 8.37 3.57 -12.73
C LEU A 36 9.42 3.36 -13.83
N ASP A 37 10.63 3.89 -13.65
CA ASP A 37 11.73 3.69 -14.60
C ASP A 37 12.15 2.21 -14.69
N ILE A 38 12.17 1.50 -13.56
CA ILE A 38 12.45 0.05 -13.53
C ILE A 38 11.32 -0.71 -14.22
N LEU A 39 10.06 -0.46 -13.88
CA LEU A 39 8.90 -1.16 -14.46
C LEU A 39 8.69 -0.86 -15.95
N ALA A 40 9.27 0.23 -16.46
CA ALA A 40 9.26 0.52 -17.89
C ALA A 40 10.16 -0.43 -18.70
N ILE A 41 11.24 -0.95 -18.10
CA ILE A 41 12.19 -1.87 -18.75
C ILE A 41 11.99 -3.33 -18.33
N GLU A 42 11.51 -3.55 -17.11
CA GLU A 42 11.22 -4.86 -16.52
C GLU A 42 9.82 -4.83 -15.89
N PRO A 43 8.75 -4.98 -16.69
CA PRO A 43 7.38 -4.86 -16.19
C PRO A 43 7.05 -5.85 -15.07
N ASP A 44 7.61 -7.05 -15.10
CA ASP A 44 7.26 -8.11 -14.15
C ASP A 44 8.29 -8.26 -13.02
N ASN A 45 9.05 -7.19 -12.74
CA ASN A 45 9.98 -7.15 -11.61
C ASN A 45 9.19 -7.04 -10.29
N GLU A 46 9.09 -8.16 -9.55
CA GLU A 46 8.29 -8.24 -8.31
C GLU A 46 8.73 -7.21 -7.26
N ASP A 47 10.04 -7.03 -7.04
CA ASP A 47 10.55 -6.06 -6.06
C ASP A 47 10.11 -4.62 -6.40
N ALA A 48 10.09 -4.28 -7.69
CA ALA A 48 9.62 -2.98 -8.15
C ALA A 48 8.09 -2.83 -8.05
N LEU A 49 7.32 -3.91 -8.27
CA LEU A 49 5.86 -3.92 -8.10
C LEU A 49 5.47 -3.72 -6.64
N GLU A 50 6.11 -4.44 -5.72
CA GLU A 50 5.92 -4.25 -4.29
C GLU A 50 6.34 -2.84 -3.86
N GLY A 51 7.52 -2.41 -4.32
CA GLY A 51 8.10 -1.11 -4.05
C GLY A 51 7.22 0.06 -4.50
N ILE A 52 6.63 0.00 -5.70
CA ILE A 52 5.79 1.07 -6.22
C ILE A 52 4.46 1.18 -5.46
N VAL A 53 3.84 0.05 -5.12
CA VAL A 53 2.61 0.03 -4.29
C VAL A 53 2.89 0.70 -2.94
N LEU A 54 4.02 0.38 -2.33
CA LEU A 54 4.42 1.00 -1.08
C LEU A 54 4.74 2.50 -1.25
N ALA A 55 5.48 2.90 -2.28
CA ALA A 55 5.82 4.30 -2.52
C ALA A 55 4.58 5.16 -2.77
N MET A 56 3.63 4.66 -3.56
CA MET A 56 2.37 5.36 -3.83
C MET A 56 1.50 5.47 -2.57
N SER A 57 1.39 4.40 -1.78
CA SER A 57 0.60 4.42 -0.54
C SER A 57 1.25 5.22 0.60
N ASP A 58 2.58 5.39 0.62
CA ASP A 58 3.32 6.28 1.55
C ASP A 58 2.90 7.76 1.38
N ARG A 59 2.25 8.11 0.26
CA ARG A 59 1.77 9.46 -0.01
C ARG A 59 0.35 9.69 0.49
N PHE A 60 -0.38 8.66 0.93
CA PHE A 60 -1.74 8.83 1.45
C PHE A 60 -1.72 9.80 2.64
N GLY A 61 -2.61 10.80 2.61
CA GLY A 61 -2.68 11.84 3.63
C GLY A 61 -1.83 13.08 3.35
N LYS A 62 -0.97 13.07 2.34
CA LYS A 62 -0.33 14.28 1.79
C LYS A 62 -1.26 14.90 0.71
N ASP A 63 -1.06 16.18 0.36
CA ASP A 63 -1.89 16.91 -0.63
C ASP A 63 -1.71 16.44 -2.09
N TYR A 64 -1.29 15.19 -2.29
CA TYR A 64 -1.12 14.60 -3.61
C TYR A 64 -2.35 13.79 -4.00
N ALA A 65 -2.85 14.00 -5.22
CA ALA A 65 -3.84 13.13 -5.82
C ALA A 65 -3.21 11.75 -6.11
N ILE A 66 -3.60 10.73 -5.36
CA ILE A 66 -3.17 9.34 -5.58
C ILE A 66 -4.30 8.61 -6.27
N HIS A 67 -3.96 7.93 -7.36
CA HIS A 67 -4.93 7.21 -8.19
C HIS A 67 -5.04 5.77 -7.68
N ASP A 68 -6.09 5.48 -6.91
CA ASP A 68 -6.34 4.15 -6.34
C ASP A 68 -6.38 3.05 -7.42
N ALA A 69 -6.92 3.37 -8.60
CA ALA A 69 -6.97 2.45 -9.74
C ALA A 69 -5.56 1.98 -10.17
N ARG A 70 -4.57 2.88 -10.14
CA ARG A 70 -3.20 2.57 -10.56
C ARG A 70 -2.48 1.69 -9.53
N ILE A 71 -2.76 1.86 -8.23
CA ILE A 71 -2.23 0.96 -7.21
C ILE A 71 -2.82 -0.45 -7.39
N ALA A 72 -4.12 -0.55 -7.67
CA ALA A 72 -4.78 -1.82 -7.93
C ALA A 72 -4.17 -2.55 -9.14
N GLU A 73 -3.85 -1.84 -10.23
CA GLU A 73 -3.16 -2.40 -11.40
C GLU A 73 -1.79 -3.01 -11.08
N TYR A 74 -1.00 -2.40 -10.18
CA TYR A 74 0.27 -2.99 -9.76
C TYR A 74 0.07 -4.18 -8.82
N LEU A 75 -0.90 -4.10 -7.90
CA LEU A 75 -1.24 -5.21 -6.99
C LEU A 75 -1.67 -6.47 -7.75
N THR A 76 -2.44 -6.36 -8.84
CA THR A 76 -2.87 -7.54 -9.61
C THR A 76 -1.73 -8.26 -10.34
N ARG A 77 -0.59 -7.59 -10.51
CA ARG A 77 0.60 -8.13 -11.19
C ARG A 77 1.55 -8.85 -10.25
N ILE A 78 1.43 -8.64 -8.93
CA ILE A 78 2.19 -9.39 -7.93
C ILE A 78 1.74 -10.85 -7.96
N ARG A 79 2.68 -11.75 -8.26
CA ARG A 79 2.38 -13.17 -8.51
C ARG A 79 2.19 -13.96 -7.23
N ASP A 80 2.96 -13.65 -6.20
CA ASP A 80 2.87 -14.32 -4.91
C ASP A 80 1.56 -13.92 -4.19
N ASP A 81 0.72 -14.91 -3.91
CA ASP A 81 -0.62 -14.67 -3.35
C ASP A 81 -0.54 -14.11 -1.92
N TYR A 82 0.49 -14.50 -1.15
CA TYR A 82 0.78 -13.93 0.16
C TYR A 82 1.13 -12.43 0.03
N ALA A 83 2.12 -12.08 -0.80
CA ALA A 83 2.56 -10.72 -1.03
C ALA A 83 1.42 -9.84 -1.55
N ARG A 84 0.63 -10.34 -2.52
CA ARG A 84 -0.51 -9.61 -3.06
C ARG A 84 -1.54 -9.28 -1.99
N ALA A 85 -1.92 -10.24 -1.14
CA ALA A 85 -2.82 -9.99 -0.01
C ALA A 85 -2.20 -9.02 1.01
N TYR A 86 -0.93 -9.21 1.35
CA TYR A 86 -0.20 -8.41 2.33
C TYR A 86 -0.08 -6.94 1.91
N TYR A 87 0.37 -6.65 0.69
CA TYR A 87 0.51 -5.29 0.18
C TYR A 87 -0.83 -4.61 -0.11
N THR A 88 -1.88 -5.39 -0.44
CA THR A 88 -3.25 -4.87 -0.48
C THR A 88 -3.68 -4.39 0.90
N GLY A 89 -3.41 -5.19 1.95
CA GLY A 89 -3.68 -4.83 3.35
C GLY A 89 -2.95 -3.55 3.78
N ILE A 90 -1.66 -3.41 3.44
CA ILE A 90 -0.89 -2.19 3.72
C ILE A 90 -1.51 -0.95 3.07
N THR A 91 -1.99 -1.09 1.83
CA THR A 91 -2.66 0.01 1.10
C THR A 91 -3.89 0.49 1.87
N TYR A 92 -4.77 -0.43 2.30
CA TYR A 92 -5.93 -0.11 3.13
C TYR A 92 -5.54 0.47 4.49
N GLU A 93 -4.55 -0.10 5.17
CA GLU A 93 -4.06 0.37 6.47
C GLU A 93 -3.61 1.85 6.39
N ARG A 94 -2.81 2.19 5.38
CA ARG A 94 -2.30 3.56 5.19
C ARG A 94 -3.41 4.52 4.82
N ARG A 95 -4.38 4.09 4.02
CA ARG A 95 -5.57 4.90 3.72
C ARG A 95 -6.44 5.12 4.95
N ALA A 96 -6.61 4.10 5.80
CA ALA A 96 -7.34 4.20 7.06
C ALA A 96 -6.67 5.23 8.00
N LYS A 97 -5.34 5.19 8.12
CA LYS A 97 -4.57 6.19 8.88
C LYS A 97 -4.72 7.60 8.32
N ALA A 98 -4.72 7.76 6.99
CA ALA A 98 -4.95 9.04 6.34
C ALA A 98 -6.38 9.57 6.57
N ALA A 99 -7.39 8.70 6.51
CA ALA A 99 -8.78 9.05 6.83
C ALA A 99 -8.93 9.44 8.30
N LEU A 100 -8.27 8.69 9.21
CA LEU A 100 -8.23 9.00 10.63
C LEU A 100 -7.65 10.40 10.91
N ALA A 101 -6.55 10.74 10.25
CA ALA A 101 -5.94 12.08 10.36
C ALA A 101 -6.84 13.21 9.83
N LYS A 102 -7.81 12.90 8.95
CA LYS A 102 -8.78 13.85 8.37
C LYS A 102 -10.15 13.82 9.04
N GLY A 103 -10.23 13.36 10.29
CA GLY A 103 -11.46 13.38 11.09
C GLY A 103 -12.18 12.03 11.20
N GLY A 104 -11.56 10.93 10.78
CA GLY A 104 -12.02 9.57 11.13
C GLY A 104 -13.15 8.99 10.28
N VAL A 105 -13.76 9.77 9.39
CA VAL A 105 -14.86 9.30 8.53
C VAL A 105 -14.37 8.15 7.64
N GLY A 106 -14.99 6.96 7.80
CA GLY A 106 -14.65 5.76 7.02
C GLY A 106 -13.37 5.04 7.47
N ALA A 107 -12.71 5.48 8.54
CA ALA A 107 -11.45 4.90 8.98
C ALA A 107 -11.63 3.47 9.52
N TYR A 108 -12.74 3.20 10.21
CA TYR A 108 -13.05 1.87 10.74
C TYR A 108 -13.14 0.83 9.61
N GLU A 109 -13.92 1.13 8.57
CA GLU A 109 -14.13 0.25 7.42
C GLU A 109 -12.83 -0.04 6.70
N LEU A 110 -12.00 0.98 6.50
CA LEU A 110 -10.69 0.83 5.87
C LEU A 110 -9.75 -0.03 6.72
N PHE A 111 -9.73 0.13 8.05
CA PHE A 111 -8.95 -0.76 8.91
C PHE A 111 -9.48 -2.20 8.87
N ARG A 112 -10.79 -2.40 8.85
CA ARG A 112 -11.38 -3.75 8.71
C ARG A 112 -11.00 -4.39 7.37
N GLN A 113 -11.05 -3.65 6.27
CA GLN A 113 -10.57 -4.13 4.96
C GLN A 113 -9.09 -4.51 5.00
N ALA A 114 -8.25 -3.72 5.68
CA ALA A 114 -6.84 -4.05 5.87
C ALA A 114 -6.68 -5.36 6.64
N MET A 115 -7.42 -5.52 7.74
CA MET A 115 -7.41 -6.72 8.59
C MET A 115 -7.84 -7.97 7.83
N ASP A 116 -8.91 -7.91 7.04
CA ASP A 116 -9.38 -9.03 6.21
C ASP A 116 -8.31 -9.44 5.17
N CYS A 117 -7.52 -8.49 4.66
CA CYS A 117 -6.39 -8.79 3.78
C CYS A 117 -5.23 -9.46 4.54
N PHE A 118 -4.92 -9.00 5.75
CA PHE A 118 -3.88 -9.61 6.58
C PHE A 118 -4.26 -11.01 7.04
N GLU A 119 -5.53 -11.29 7.31
CA GLU A 119 -6.02 -12.65 7.60
C GLU A 119 -5.84 -13.58 6.39
N LYS A 120 -6.13 -13.09 5.18
CA LYS A 120 -5.87 -13.85 3.93
C LYS A 120 -4.38 -14.11 3.70
N ALA A 121 -3.52 -13.13 4.01
CA ALA A 121 -2.08 -13.30 3.94
C ALA A 121 -1.60 -14.30 5.01
N GLU A 122 -2.09 -14.18 6.23
CA GLU A 122 -1.76 -15.08 7.34
C GLU A 122 -2.02 -16.56 6.99
N ALA A 123 -3.15 -16.85 6.32
CA ALA A 123 -3.53 -18.19 5.91
C ALA A 123 -2.54 -18.84 4.90
N GLN A 124 -1.72 -18.04 4.24
CA GLN A 124 -0.79 -18.46 3.18
C GLN A 124 0.68 -18.21 3.56
N ARG A 125 0.94 -17.79 4.80
CA ARG A 125 2.26 -17.27 5.19
C ARG A 125 3.34 -18.35 5.19
N PRO A 126 4.56 -18.02 4.74
CA PRO A 126 5.72 -18.87 4.96
C PRO A 126 5.97 -19.14 6.45
N ALA A 127 6.57 -20.29 6.76
CA ALA A 127 6.94 -20.63 8.14
C ALA A 127 7.86 -19.55 8.74
N GLY A 128 7.50 -19.02 9.90
CA GLY A 128 8.25 -17.98 10.60
C GLY A 128 8.03 -16.55 10.10
N ASN A 129 7.14 -16.33 9.12
CA ASN A 129 6.74 -14.99 8.69
C ASN A 129 5.43 -14.58 9.36
N ASP A 130 5.51 -13.82 10.45
CA ASP A 130 4.33 -13.32 11.18
C ASP A 130 4.01 -11.85 10.86
N ASP A 131 4.55 -11.30 9.76
CA ASP A 131 4.37 -9.88 9.41
C ASP A 131 2.89 -9.50 9.26
N ALA A 132 2.09 -10.36 8.63
CA ALA A 132 0.65 -10.16 8.50
C ALA A 132 -0.05 -10.05 9.88
N ILE A 133 0.34 -10.88 10.85
CA ILE A 133 -0.19 -10.86 12.22
C ILE A 133 0.20 -9.57 12.93
N LEU A 134 1.47 -9.14 12.78
CA LEU A 134 1.95 -7.88 13.36
C LEU A 134 1.17 -6.67 12.84
N ARG A 135 0.87 -6.66 11.54
CA ARG A 135 0.07 -5.61 10.88
C ARG A 135 -1.39 -5.63 11.32
N TRP A 136 -2.00 -6.81 11.37
CA TRP A 136 -3.37 -6.97 11.88
C TRP A 136 -3.48 -6.45 13.32
N ASN A 137 -2.54 -6.83 14.19
CA ASN A 137 -2.47 -6.35 15.57
C ASN A 137 -2.29 -4.83 15.65
N GLY A 138 -1.54 -4.24 14.72
CA GLY A 138 -1.42 -2.79 14.58
C GLY A 138 -2.76 -2.13 14.30
N CYS A 139 -3.53 -2.65 13.34
CA CYS A 139 -4.86 -2.15 13.00
C CYS A 139 -5.81 -2.25 14.20
N ALA A 140 -5.88 -3.42 14.83
CA ALA A 140 -6.74 -3.65 16.01
C ALA A 140 -6.41 -2.67 17.16
N ARG A 141 -5.12 -2.43 17.43
CA ARG A 141 -4.70 -1.44 18.44
C ARG A 141 -5.19 -0.04 18.10
N VAL A 142 -5.08 0.39 16.84
CA VAL A 142 -5.56 1.72 16.42
C VAL A 142 -7.07 1.85 16.54
N ILE A 143 -7.84 0.84 16.11
CA ILE A 143 -9.30 0.81 16.27
C ILE A 143 -9.67 0.96 17.75
N ASN A 144 -9.11 0.12 18.61
CA ASN A 144 -9.43 0.12 20.04
C ASN A 144 -9.05 1.44 20.74
N GLN A 145 -7.88 1.98 20.43
CA GLN A 145 -7.40 3.23 21.03
C GLN A 145 -8.24 4.45 20.65
N ASN A 146 -8.72 4.49 19.40
CA ASN A 146 -9.53 5.61 18.89
C ASN A 146 -11.04 5.36 19.03
N ARG A 147 -11.44 4.21 19.60
CA ARG A 147 -12.84 3.76 19.71
C ARG A 147 -13.57 3.92 18.38
N LEU A 148 -12.92 3.47 17.30
CA LEU A 148 -13.52 3.54 15.98
C LEU A 148 -14.67 2.55 15.92
N GLU A 149 -15.81 3.03 15.43
CA GLU A 149 -17.02 2.25 15.28
C GLU A 149 -17.42 2.19 13.79
N PRO A 150 -18.16 1.15 13.38
CA PRO A 150 -18.77 1.13 12.06
C PRO A 150 -19.57 2.40 11.82
N ARG A 151 -19.47 2.96 10.62
CA ARG A 151 -20.30 4.07 10.21
C ARG A 151 -21.77 3.66 10.32
N GLU A 152 -22.53 4.40 11.12
CA GLU A 152 -23.98 4.28 11.11
C GLU A 152 -24.48 4.60 9.69
N MET A 153 -24.97 3.59 8.98
CA MET A 153 -25.79 3.83 7.81
C MET A 153 -27.10 4.39 8.34
N GLY A 154 -27.26 5.71 8.25
CA GLY A 154 -28.51 6.37 8.59
C GLY A 154 -29.66 5.64 7.90
N HIS A 155 -30.65 5.24 8.69
CA HIS A 155 -31.94 4.70 8.26
C HIS A 155 -32.81 5.77 7.56
N ASP A 156 -32.20 6.74 6.87
CA ASP A 156 -32.88 7.81 6.16
C ASP A 156 -33.14 7.36 4.74
N PHE A 157 -34.17 6.55 4.51
CA PHE A 157 -34.97 6.50 3.26
C PHE A 157 -36.12 5.51 3.43
N LEU A 158 -37.16 5.87 4.20
CA LEU A 158 -38.54 5.40 3.98
C LEU A 158 -39.52 6.38 4.66
N GLU A 159 -39.81 7.51 4.01
CA GLU A 159 -41.11 8.19 4.07
C GLU A 159 -41.57 8.51 2.64
#